data_AF-A0A7X8VU26-F1
#
_entry.id   AF-A0A7X8VU26-F1
#
_cell.length_a   1.000
_cell.length_b   1.000
_cell.length_c   1.000
_cell.angle_alpha   90.00
_cell.angle_beta   90.00
_cell.angle_gamma   90.00
#
_symmetry.space_group_name_H-M   'P 1'
#
loop_
_entity.id
_entity.type
_entity.pdbx_description
1 polymer ?
#
loop_
_entity_poly.entity_id
_entity_poly.type
_entity_poly.pdbx_seq_one_letter_code
_entity_poly.pdbx_strand_id
1 'polypeptide(L)'
;MNTFFRRVKDAEFLPMSEVRKIKTILVMAFLLVITIVTIPLSFFLNYSVVLKVLIVSLFVLAYLLMIVMIRLNKLMAATQISILYCLGLTIFYTQGTGSFYAYLFFYISLTVIIFYQELYTYITYGTIVMGLGVYYIIVNQEALTIAGSVPGTMYIYIVTFVLFYFIFLAQIIYNEKLYTDMNYDWVKLNQVIDRYQDDIFFYIDEIRKQNNNELIHEDLDYQKLVSELAVFTSEQIKESGKDILNLFNLYLYLHEKGLEKILANEEISVSMKKTADHLNKYVLNRRSDMISMLINFMTRFRQTEDYTDDRYEYKLHKLSNQADEQIIALTLLYQYLASEVSGTDEWDQMERLLSADDILSLFTGPEADAFMLPSIIAFFKENRELFLNYFHNQDQGKG
;
A
#
# COMPACT_ATOMS: atom_id res chain seq x y z
N MET A 1 -27.29 8.12 -10.30
CA MET A 1 -26.96 9.30 -9.48
C MET A 1 -26.54 8.91 -8.06
N ASN A 2 -27.32 8.10 -7.33
CA ASN A 2 -26.97 7.65 -5.97
C ASN A 2 -25.64 6.87 -5.87
N THR A 3 -25.27 6.11 -6.90
CA THR A 3 -23.97 5.41 -7.00
C THR A 3 -22.79 6.35 -7.24
N PHE A 4 -22.97 7.50 -7.89
CA PHE A 4 -21.90 8.46 -8.15
C PHE A 4 -21.56 9.25 -6.88
N PHE A 5 -22.57 9.78 -6.17
CA PHE A 5 -22.34 10.49 -4.90
C PHE A 5 -21.77 9.59 -3.80
N ARG A 6 -22.16 8.30 -3.76
CA ARG A 6 -21.54 7.33 -2.86
C ARG A 6 -20.06 7.07 -3.21
N ARG A 7 -19.72 6.93 -4.50
CA ARG A 7 -18.32 6.81 -4.95
C ARG A 7 -17.48 8.08 -4.72
N VAL A 8 -18.09 9.26 -4.79
CA VAL A 8 -17.42 10.52 -4.43
C VAL A 8 -17.13 10.58 -2.93
N LYS A 9 -18.07 10.10 -2.09
CA LYS A 9 -17.90 10.04 -0.64
C LYS A 9 -16.86 8.99 -0.21
N ASP A 10 -16.84 7.85 -0.89
CA ASP A 10 -15.91 6.74 -0.61
C ASP A 10 -14.64 6.80 -1.49
N ALA A 11 -14.33 7.97 -2.07
CA ALA A 11 -13.24 8.13 -3.06
C ALA A 11 -11.85 7.83 -2.50
N GLU A 12 -11.69 7.89 -1.17
CA GLU A 12 -10.46 7.53 -0.46
C GLU A 12 -10.05 6.05 -0.67
N PHE A 13 -11.02 5.17 -0.95
CA PHE A 13 -10.79 3.74 -1.12
C PHE A 13 -10.79 3.30 -2.59
N LEU A 14 -10.90 4.22 -3.54
CA LEU A 14 -10.95 3.91 -4.97
C LEU A 14 -9.56 3.94 -5.61
N PRO A 15 -9.29 3.06 -6.60
CA PRO A 15 -8.04 3.10 -7.34
C PRO A 15 -7.87 4.45 -8.04
N MET A 16 -6.62 4.93 -8.14
CA MET A 16 -6.30 6.29 -8.62
C MET A 16 -6.89 6.62 -10.00
N SER A 17 -7.04 5.61 -10.87
CA SER A 17 -7.71 5.76 -12.17
C SER A 17 -9.20 6.11 -12.03
N GLU A 18 -9.91 5.51 -11.08
CA GLU A 18 -11.31 5.84 -10.81
C GLU A 18 -11.46 7.22 -10.17
N VAL A 19 -10.56 7.58 -9.24
CA VAL A 19 -10.52 8.92 -8.65
C VAL A 19 -10.31 9.98 -9.74
N ARG A 20 -9.34 9.79 -10.64
CA ARG A 20 -9.10 10.67 -11.79
C ARG A 20 -10.34 10.80 -12.68
N LYS A 21 -11.01 9.68 -12.98
CA LYS A 21 -12.24 9.69 -13.79
C LYS A 21 -13.35 10.52 -13.14
N ILE A 22 -13.54 10.37 -11.83
CA ILE A 22 -14.53 11.16 -11.07
C ILE A 22 -14.17 12.65 -11.11
N LYS A 23 -12.91 13.01 -10.85
CA LYS A 23 -12.42 14.39 -10.93
C LYS A 23 -12.68 15.00 -12.30
N THR A 24 -12.34 14.30 -13.39
CA THR A 24 -12.55 14.79 -14.75
C THR A 24 -14.04 14.93 -15.11
N ILE A 25 -14.91 14.01 -14.68
CA ILE A 25 -16.36 14.15 -14.88
C ILE A 25 -16.92 15.36 -14.14
N LEU A 26 -16.45 15.63 -12.92
CA LEU A 26 -16.88 16.78 -12.14
C LEU A 26 -16.45 18.11 -12.79
N VAL A 27 -15.20 18.20 -13.25
CA VAL A 27 -14.71 19.35 -14.02
C VAL A 27 -15.48 19.50 -15.32
N MET A 28 -15.77 18.42 -16.05
CA MET A 28 -16.60 18.48 -17.25
C MET A 28 -18.01 19.01 -16.98
N ALA A 29 -18.65 18.58 -15.87
CA ALA A 29 -19.97 19.10 -15.50
C ALA A 29 -19.91 20.61 -15.21
N PHE A 30 -18.88 21.05 -14.48
CA PHE A 30 -18.64 22.47 -14.22
C PHE A 30 -18.40 23.27 -15.52
N LEU A 31 -17.53 22.76 -16.41
CA LEU A 31 -17.26 23.37 -17.71
C LEU A 31 -18.51 23.42 -18.60
N LEU A 32 -19.36 22.39 -18.56
CA LEU A 32 -20.64 22.38 -19.28
C LEU A 32 -21.58 23.49 -18.78
N VAL A 33 -21.70 23.66 -17.47
CA VAL A 33 -22.51 24.75 -16.88
C VAL A 33 -21.97 26.11 -17.32
N ILE A 34 -20.65 26.31 -17.24
CA ILE A 34 -20.02 27.56 -17.71
C ILE A 34 -20.35 27.77 -19.19
N THR A 35 -20.11 26.77 -20.05
CA THR A 35 -20.30 26.91 -21.49
C THR A 35 -21.75 27.19 -21.88
N ILE A 36 -22.73 26.59 -21.20
CA ILE A 36 -24.15 26.92 -21.40
C ILE A 36 -24.43 28.39 -21.10
N VAL A 37 -23.78 28.96 -20.09
CA VAL A 37 -23.90 30.39 -19.74
C VAL A 37 -23.08 31.27 -20.70
N THR A 38 -21.92 30.80 -21.16
CA THR A 38 -21.03 31.50 -22.08
C THR A 38 -21.66 31.70 -23.46
N ILE A 39 -22.43 30.73 -23.96
CA ILE A 39 -23.03 30.79 -25.31
C ILE A 39 -23.96 32.02 -25.46
N PRO A 40 -24.98 32.25 -24.61
CA PRO A 40 -25.80 33.47 -24.65
C PRO A 40 -24.96 34.74 -24.48
N LEU A 41 -24.02 34.74 -23.53
CA LEU A 41 -23.14 35.88 -23.26
C LEU A 41 -22.31 36.27 -24.49
N SER A 42 -21.82 35.31 -25.26
CA SER A 42 -21.03 35.55 -26.47
C SER A 42 -21.75 36.38 -27.54
N PHE A 43 -23.09 36.36 -27.57
CA PHE A 43 -23.87 37.21 -28.48
C PHE A 43 -23.78 38.69 -28.10
N PHE A 44 -23.66 39.00 -26.80
CA PHE A 44 -23.52 40.36 -26.27
C PHE A 44 -22.09 40.92 -26.33
N LEU A 45 -21.08 40.08 -26.58
CA LEU A 45 -19.69 40.52 -26.69
C LEU A 45 -19.39 41.03 -28.12
N ASN A 46 -18.54 42.05 -28.24
CA ASN A 46 -18.19 42.70 -29.52
C ASN A 46 -17.16 41.91 -30.35
N TYR A 47 -17.44 40.64 -30.62
CA TYR A 47 -16.64 39.82 -31.54
C TYR A 47 -17.23 39.78 -32.95
N SER A 48 -16.38 39.56 -33.95
CA SER A 48 -16.86 39.28 -35.31
C SER A 48 -17.66 37.96 -35.34
N VAL A 49 -18.69 37.89 -36.20
CA VAL A 49 -19.58 36.72 -36.30
C VAL A 49 -18.80 35.44 -36.61
N VAL A 50 -17.76 35.55 -37.46
CA VAL A 50 -16.85 34.45 -37.81
C VAL A 50 -16.10 33.93 -36.59
N LEU A 51 -15.57 34.83 -35.76
CA LEU A 51 -14.83 34.47 -34.55
C LEU A 51 -15.74 33.80 -33.50
N LYS A 52 -16.98 34.29 -33.35
CA LYS A 52 -17.99 33.70 -32.44
C LYS A 52 -18.30 32.25 -32.82
N VAL A 53 -18.56 31.97 -34.09
CA VAL A 53 -18.88 30.60 -34.57
C VAL A 53 -17.68 29.67 -34.41
N LEU A 54 -16.47 30.15 -34.74
CA LEU A 54 -15.25 29.35 -34.61
C LEU A 54 -14.98 28.95 -33.15
N ILE A 55 -15.11 29.89 -32.23
CA ILE A 55 -14.85 29.65 -30.80
C ILE A 55 -15.88 28.70 -30.19
N VAL A 56 -17.17 28.88 -30.48
CA VAL A 56 -18.21 27.96 -30.00
C VAL A 56 -18.01 26.56 -30.59
N SER A 57 -17.67 26.45 -31.87
CA SER A 57 -17.37 25.17 -32.52
C SER A 57 -16.17 24.47 -31.87
N LEU A 58 -15.10 25.23 -31.56
CA LEU A 58 -13.91 24.70 -30.88
C LEU A 58 -14.23 24.17 -29.47
N PHE A 59 -15.05 24.88 -28.70
CA PHE A 59 -15.50 24.41 -27.38
C PHE A 59 -16.39 23.17 -27.48
N VAL A 60 -17.32 23.11 -28.43
CA VAL A 60 -18.14 21.90 -28.62
C VAL A 60 -17.26 20.71 -29.02
N LEU A 61 -16.30 20.91 -29.93
CA LEU A 61 -15.35 19.89 -30.36
C LEU A 61 -14.50 19.39 -29.19
N ALA A 62 -13.91 20.30 -28.41
CA ALA A 62 -13.07 19.94 -27.27
C ALA A 62 -13.88 19.18 -26.20
N TYR A 63 -15.15 19.55 -25.98
CA TYR A 63 -16.05 18.84 -25.08
C TYR A 63 -16.38 17.41 -25.56
N LEU A 64 -16.67 17.24 -26.85
CA LEU A 64 -16.86 15.93 -27.46
C LEU A 64 -15.60 15.07 -27.36
N LEU A 65 -14.43 15.66 -27.59
CA LEU A 65 -13.15 14.97 -27.51
C LEU A 65 -12.87 14.48 -26.08
N MET A 66 -13.22 15.25 -25.05
CA MET A 66 -13.16 14.79 -23.66
C MET A 66 -14.06 13.56 -23.40
N ILE A 67 -15.29 13.54 -23.91
CA ILE A 67 -16.20 12.38 -23.78
C ILE A 67 -15.59 11.14 -24.42
N VAL A 68 -15.02 11.28 -25.62
CA VAL A 68 -14.37 10.17 -26.34
C VAL A 68 -13.16 9.66 -25.55
N MET A 69 -12.31 10.53 -25.02
CA MET A 69 -11.13 10.13 -24.26
C MET A 69 -11.49 9.40 -22.96
N ILE A 70 -12.57 9.80 -22.27
CA ILE A 70 -13.07 9.07 -21.09
C ILE A 70 -13.60 7.69 -21.49
N ARG A 71 -14.31 7.55 -22.61
CA ARG A 71 -14.80 6.25 -23.11
C ARG A 71 -13.66 5.31 -23.50
N LEU A 72 -12.58 5.84 -24.06
CA LEU A 72 -11.37 5.08 -24.40
C LEU A 72 -10.44 4.83 -23.20
N ASN A 73 -10.86 5.18 -21.97
CA ASN A 73 -10.08 5.07 -20.75
C ASN A 73 -8.72 5.82 -20.77
N LYS A 74 -8.58 6.82 -21.65
CA LYS A 74 -7.39 7.70 -21.74
C LYS A 74 -7.55 8.90 -20.80
N LEU A 75 -7.57 8.63 -19.50
CA LEU A 75 -7.93 9.61 -18.47
C LEU A 75 -6.96 10.80 -18.38
N MET A 76 -5.64 10.58 -18.53
CA MET A 76 -4.67 11.68 -18.52
C MET A 76 -4.88 12.66 -19.67
N ALA A 77 -5.15 12.15 -20.87
CA ALA A 77 -5.44 13.01 -22.02
C ALA A 77 -6.71 13.84 -21.78
N ALA A 78 -7.77 13.22 -21.24
CA ALA A 78 -9.01 13.93 -20.91
C ALA A 78 -8.78 15.07 -19.90
N THR A 79 -7.93 14.84 -18.88
CA THR A 79 -7.51 15.88 -17.93
C THR A 79 -6.80 17.03 -18.62
N GLN A 80 -5.80 16.76 -19.48
CA GLN A 80 -5.07 17.83 -20.19
C GLN A 80 -5.99 18.64 -21.10
N ILE A 81 -6.92 17.99 -21.81
CA ILE A 81 -7.89 18.67 -22.68
C ILE A 81 -8.83 19.55 -21.86
N SER A 82 -9.26 19.10 -20.67
CA SER A 82 -10.13 19.90 -19.79
C SER A 82 -9.45 21.16 -19.26
N ILE A 83 -8.14 21.11 -19.01
CA ILE A 83 -7.35 22.26 -18.59
C ILE A 83 -7.14 23.22 -19.75
N LEU A 84 -6.81 22.71 -20.93
CA LEU A 84 -6.74 23.50 -22.17
C LEU A 84 -8.08 24.18 -22.49
N TYR A 85 -9.19 23.48 -22.26
CA TYR A 85 -10.53 24.02 -22.40
C TYR A 85 -10.76 25.20 -21.45
N CYS A 86 -10.39 25.04 -20.18
CA CYS A 86 -10.52 26.08 -19.17
C CYS A 86 -9.66 27.31 -19.50
N LEU A 87 -8.42 27.09 -19.95
CA LEU A 87 -7.53 28.14 -20.48
C LEU A 87 -8.13 28.87 -21.69
N GLY A 88 -8.70 28.11 -22.64
CA GLY A 88 -9.40 28.68 -23.79
C GLY A 88 -10.57 29.58 -23.38
N LEU A 89 -11.35 29.15 -22.37
CA LEU A 89 -12.40 29.99 -21.76
C LEU A 89 -11.82 31.26 -21.13
N THR A 90 -10.74 31.16 -20.34
CA THR A 90 -10.11 32.36 -19.75
C THR A 90 -9.70 33.35 -20.83
N ILE A 91 -9.04 32.90 -21.90
CA ILE A 91 -8.64 33.76 -23.01
C ILE A 91 -9.87 34.39 -23.68
N PHE A 92 -10.92 33.62 -23.92
CA PHE A 92 -12.17 34.13 -24.47
C PHE A 92 -12.80 35.24 -23.62
N TYR A 93 -12.75 35.11 -22.30
CA TYR A 93 -13.29 36.14 -21.40
C TYR A 93 -12.38 37.37 -21.30
N THR A 94 -11.06 37.21 -21.45
CA THR A 94 -10.12 38.35 -21.43
C THR A 94 -10.31 39.35 -22.56
N GLN A 95 -10.81 38.91 -23.71
CA GLN A 95 -11.00 39.77 -24.88
C GLN A 95 -12.42 40.37 -24.99
N GLY A 96 -13.38 39.90 -24.19
CA GLY A 96 -14.80 40.12 -24.48
C GLY A 96 -15.59 40.75 -23.34
N THR A 97 -15.13 40.63 -22.09
CA THR A 97 -15.85 41.09 -20.89
C THR A 97 -15.09 42.18 -20.14
N GLY A 98 -15.74 42.77 -19.12
CA GLY A 98 -15.10 43.75 -18.25
C GLY A 98 -13.85 43.17 -17.57
N SER A 99 -12.82 44.01 -17.40
CA SER A 99 -11.48 43.56 -17.01
C SER A 99 -11.44 42.86 -15.64
N PHE A 100 -12.32 43.23 -14.72
CA PHE A 100 -12.46 42.54 -13.43
C PHE A 100 -13.01 41.10 -13.56
N TYR A 101 -13.99 40.88 -14.44
CA TYR A 101 -14.54 39.53 -14.66
C TYR A 101 -13.50 38.61 -15.32
N ALA A 102 -12.76 39.13 -16.30
CA ALA A 102 -11.63 38.42 -16.90
C ALA A 102 -10.56 38.06 -15.87
N TYR A 103 -10.27 38.95 -14.91
CA TYR A 103 -9.34 38.68 -13.81
C TYR A 103 -9.79 37.51 -12.92
N LEU A 104 -11.09 37.39 -12.62
CA LEU A 104 -11.62 36.24 -11.86
C LEU A 104 -11.46 34.90 -12.60
N PHE A 105 -11.53 34.90 -13.93
CA PHE A 105 -11.35 33.67 -14.72
C PHE A 105 -9.94 33.08 -14.60
N PHE A 106 -8.92 33.88 -14.28
CA PHE A 106 -7.58 33.35 -13.99
C PHE A 106 -7.55 32.55 -12.67
N TYR A 107 -8.27 32.99 -11.64
CA TYR A 107 -8.42 32.22 -10.40
C TYR A 107 -9.24 30.95 -10.59
N ILE A 108 -10.31 31.01 -11.39
CA ILE A 108 -11.11 29.83 -11.73
C ILE A 108 -10.22 28.80 -12.43
N SER A 109 -9.41 29.21 -13.39
CA SER A 109 -8.48 28.32 -14.10
C SER A 109 -7.41 27.73 -13.19
N LEU A 110 -6.80 28.53 -12.31
CA LEU A 110 -5.89 28.00 -11.30
C LEU A 110 -6.60 26.98 -10.39
N THR A 111 -7.82 27.27 -9.95
CA THR A 111 -8.59 26.37 -9.06
C THR A 111 -8.89 25.03 -9.75
N VAL A 112 -9.26 25.04 -11.03
CA VAL A 112 -9.46 23.81 -11.81
C VAL A 112 -8.18 23.00 -11.92
N ILE A 113 -7.03 23.65 -12.13
CA ILE A 113 -5.73 22.97 -12.17
C ILE A 113 -5.36 22.40 -10.79
N ILE A 114 -5.57 23.15 -9.71
CA ILE A 114 -5.34 22.73 -8.32
C ILE A 114 -6.20 21.52 -7.96
N PHE A 115 -7.46 21.48 -8.41
CA PHE A 115 -8.38 20.39 -8.12
C PHE A 115 -7.87 19.02 -8.60
N TYR A 116 -7.12 18.99 -9.71
CA TYR A 116 -6.49 17.76 -10.17
C TYR A 116 -5.38 17.26 -9.22
N GLN A 117 -4.73 18.16 -8.47
CA GLN A 117 -3.65 17.87 -7.51
C GLN A 117 -2.46 17.13 -8.13
N GLU A 118 -2.14 17.41 -9.40
CA GLU A 118 -1.00 16.81 -10.09
C GLU A 118 0.13 17.85 -10.23
N LEU A 119 1.28 17.62 -9.60
CA LEU A 119 2.38 18.58 -9.52
C LEU A 119 2.86 19.04 -10.91
N TYR A 120 3.11 18.09 -11.82
CA TYR A 120 3.59 18.43 -13.17
C TYR A 120 2.61 19.33 -13.93
N THR A 121 1.32 19.01 -13.84
CA THR A 121 0.26 19.80 -14.48
C THR A 121 0.10 21.17 -13.82
N TYR A 122 0.26 21.25 -12.50
CA TYR A 122 0.24 22.53 -11.78
C TYR A 122 1.43 23.43 -12.12
N ILE A 123 2.66 22.88 -12.18
CA ILE A 123 3.85 23.64 -12.56
C ILE A 123 3.76 24.12 -14.01
N THR A 124 3.32 23.26 -14.93
CA THR A 124 3.26 23.63 -16.35
C THR A 124 2.13 24.61 -16.64
N TYR A 125 0.88 24.21 -16.44
CA TYR A 125 -0.27 25.04 -16.78
C TYR A 125 -0.53 26.15 -15.77
N GLY A 126 -0.31 25.90 -14.48
CA GLY A 126 -0.48 26.92 -13.45
C GLY A 126 0.48 28.10 -13.62
N THR A 127 1.74 27.83 -14.01
CA THR A 127 2.71 28.92 -14.31
C THR A 127 2.31 29.69 -15.57
N ILE A 128 1.78 29.02 -16.59
CA ILE A 128 1.24 29.70 -17.79
C ILE A 128 0.07 30.61 -17.42
N VAL A 129 -0.91 30.11 -16.64
CA VAL A 129 -2.05 30.91 -16.15
C VAL A 129 -1.55 32.08 -15.32
N MET A 130 -0.57 31.86 -14.43
CA MET A 130 0.00 32.90 -13.59
C MET A 130 0.69 33.99 -14.42
N GLY A 131 1.55 33.60 -15.36
CA GLY A 131 2.23 34.54 -16.26
C GLY A 131 1.26 35.33 -17.14
N LEU A 132 0.25 34.67 -17.73
CA LEU A 132 -0.78 35.34 -18.52
C LEU A 132 -1.64 36.29 -17.67
N GLY A 133 -1.97 35.90 -16.43
CA GLY A 133 -2.74 36.75 -15.51
C GLY A 133 -1.96 37.99 -15.09
N VAL A 134 -0.66 37.86 -14.77
CA VAL A 134 0.21 39.02 -14.46
C VAL A 134 0.30 39.95 -15.67
N TYR A 135 0.55 39.40 -16.86
CA TYR A 135 0.56 40.18 -18.10
C TYR A 135 -0.77 40.91 -18.33
N TYR A 136 -1.90 40.23 -18.11
CA TYR A 136 -3.22 40.82 -18.26
C TYR A 136 -3.45 42.00 -17.32
N ILE A 137 -3.04 41.90 -16.05
CA ILE A 137 -3.16 42.97 -15.05
C ILE A 137 -2.34 44.19 -15.45
N ILE A 138 -1.12 43.99 -15.98
CA ILE A 138 -0.25 45.09 -16.45
C ILE A 138 -0.90 45.84 -17.62
N VAL A 139 -1.43 45.12 -18.59
CA VAL A 139 -2.03 45.74 -19.79
C VAL A 139 -3.36 46.43 -19.49
N ASN A 140 -4.17 45.90 -18.56
CA ASN A 140 -5.53 46.39 -18.27
C ASN A 140 -5.64 47.17 -16.94
N GLN A 141 -4.54 47.77 -16.48
CA GLN A 141 -4.43 48.45 -15.19
C GLN A 141 -5.51 49.53 -14.96
N GLU A 142 -5.85 50.31 -15.99
CA GLU A 142 -6.81 51.43 -15.90
C GLU A 142 -8.25 50.95 -15.76
N ALA A 143 -8.59 49.78 -16.31
CA ALA A 143 -9.93 49.21 -16.26
C ALA A 143 -10.19 48.37 -14.99
N LEU A 144 -9.12 48.00 -14.27
CA LEU A 144 -9.17 47.28 -13.00
C LEU A 144 -9.22 48.20 -11.78
N THR A 145 -8.95 49.50 -11.97
CA THR A 145 -8.88 50.50 -10.91
C THR A 145 -10.06 51.46 -11.00
N ILE A 146 -10.69 51.75 -9.87
CA ILE A 146 -11.80 52.72 -9.80
C ILE A 146 -11.19 54.13 -9.69
N ALA A 147 -11.79 55.13 -10.34
CA ALA A 147 -11.36 56.51 -10.20
C ALA A 147 -11.27 56.92 -8.72
N GLY A 148 -10.06 57.29 -8.26
CA GLY A 148 -9.76 57.61 -6.86
C GLY A 148 -9.06 56.50 -6.05
N SER A 149 -8.70 55.37 -6.67
CA SER A 149 -7.94 54.30 -6.01
C SER A 149 -6.51 54.73 -5.65
N VAL A 150 -6.01 54.19 -4.52
CA VAL A 150 -4.67 54.46 -3.99
C VAL A 150 -3.59 54.09 -5.03
N PRO A 151 -2.53 54.92 -5.20
CA PRO A 151 -1.40 54.58 -6.04
C PRO A 151 -0.82 53.21 -5.65
N GLY A 152 -0.71 52.30 -6.62
CA GLY A 152 -0.16 50.95 -6.39
C GLY A 152 -1.18 49.83 -6.17
N THR A 153 -2.49 50.09 -6.34
CA THR A 153 -3.55 49.04 -6.25
C THR A 153 -3.30 47.86 -7.21
N MET A 154 -2.65 48.10 -8.36
CA MET A 154 -2.21 47.07 -9.29
C MET A 154 -1.28 46.01 -8.65
N TYR A 155 -0.35 46.44 -7.80
CA TYR A 155 0.58 45.53 -7.13
C TYR A 155 -0.15 44.61 -6.16
N ILE A 156 -1.25 45.06 -5.55
CA ILE A 156 -2.08 44.22 -4.68
C ILE A 156 -2.69 43.06 -5.48
N TYR A 157 -3.22 43.32 -6.68
CA TYR A 157 -3.77 42.26 -7.54
C TYR A 157 -2.72 41.26 -8.01
N ILE A 158 -1.52 41.73 -8.36
CA ILE A 158 -0.40 40.87 -8.76
C ILE A 158 0.08 40.03 -7.57
N VAL A 159 0.36 40.66 -6.43
CA VAL A 159 0.88 39.98 -5.23
C VAL A 159 -0.12 38.95 -4.72
N THR A 160 -1.41 39.28 -4.67
CA THR A 160 -2.45 38.34 -4.23
C THR A 160 -2.52 37.13 -5.14
N PHE A 161 -2.44 37.33 -6.46
CA PHE A 161 -2.50 36.25 -7.45
C PHE A 161 -1.25 35.36 -7.42
N VAL A 162 -0.07 35.96 -7.27
CA VAL A 162 1.20 35.24 -7.13
C VAL A 162 1.27 34.47 -5.81
N LEU A 163 0.82 35.09 -4.70
CA LEU A 163 0.74 34.39 -3.40
C LEU A 163 -0.23 33.22 -3.46
N PHE A 164 -1.39 33.39 -4.10
CA PHE A 164 -2.34 32.30 -4.34
C PHE A 164 -1.65 31.12 -5.03
N TYR A 165 -0.90 31.39 -6.11
CA TYR A 165 -0.13 30.34 -6.79
C TYR A 165 0.90 29.66 -5.88
N PHE A 166 1.67 30.40 -5.08
CA PHE A 166 2.69 29.80 -4.22
C PHE A 166 2.13 29.01 -3.04
N ILE A 167 1.04 29.47 -2.42
CA ILE A 167 0.37 28.77 -1.31
C ILE A 167 -0.09 27.39 -1.79
N PHE A 168 -0.74 27.32 -2.96
CA PHE A 168 -1.21 26.06 -3.52
C PHE A 168 -0.08 25.19 -4.06
N LEU A 169 1.03 25.78 -4.52
CA LEU A 169 2.24 25.01 -4.86
C LEU A 169 2.77 24.26 -3.63
N ALA A 170 2.91 24.95 -2.50
CA ALA A 170 3.36 24.35 -1.25
C ALA A 170 2.42 23.24 -0.78
N GLN A 171 1.10 23.46 -0.89
CA GLN A 171 0.10 22.44 -0.55
C GLN A 171 0.24 21.18 -1.43
N ILE A 172 0.42 21.33 -2.75
CA ILE A 172 0.56 20.19 -3.67
C ILE A 172 1.84 19.41 -3.38
N ILE A 173 2.97 20.10 -3.14
CA ILE A 173 4.25 19.46 -2.79
C ILE A 173 4.11 18.66 -1.49
N TYR A 174 3.46 19.23 -0.46
CA TYR A 174 3.24 18.52 0.80
C TYR A 174 2.40 17.26 0.61
N ASN A 175 1.36 17.33 -0.23
CA ASN A 175 0.51 16.18 -0.52
C ASN A 175 1.28 15.07 -1.26
N GLU A 176 2.09 15.42 -2.25
CA GLU A 176 2.91 14.45 -2.99
C GLU A 176 3.96 13.77 -2.10
N LYS A 177 4.55 14.52 -1.16
CA LYS A 177 5.41 13.95 -0.12
C LYS A 177 4.66 12.93 0.72
N LEU A 178 3.49 13.28 1.26
CA LEU A 178 2.67 12.38 2.06
C LEU A 178 2.35 11.07 1.31
N TYR A 179 1.97 11.16 0.03
CA TYR A 179 1.74 9.97 -0.80
C TYR A 179 2.98 9.11 -0.98
N THR A 180 4.15 9.74 -1.13
CA THR A 180 5.42 9.03 -1.28
C THR A 180 5.79 8.30 0.00
N ASP A 181 5.65 8.96 1.15
CA ASP A 181 5.92 8.40 2.47
C ASP A 181 4.97 7.22 2.76
N MET A 182 3.66 7.39 2.52
CA MET A 182 2.66 6.31 2.66
C MET A 182 2.96 5.11 1.76
N ASN A 183 3.40 5.35 0.52
CA ASN A 183 3.76 4.28 -0.41
C ASN A 183 5.02 3.54 0.07
N TYR A 184 6.01 4.27 0.58
CA TYR A 184 7.22 3.67 1.16
C TYR A 184 6.88 2.78 2.37
N ASP A 185 6.05 3.28 3.28
CA ASP A 185 5.59 2.53 4.45
C ASP A 185 4.78 1.29 4.05
N TRP A 186 3.93 1.40 3.02
CA TRP A 186 3.19 0.27 2.48
C TRP A 186 4.12 -0.81 1.90
N VAL A 187 5.16 -0.43 1.16
CA VAL A 187 6.16 -1.38 0.64
C VAL A 187 6.91 -2.07 1.78
N LYS A 188 7.31 -1.31 2.81
CA LYS A 188 7.98 -1.86 3.99
C LYS A 188 7.07 -2.83 4.75
N LEU A 189 5.79 -2.50 4.91
CA LEU A 189 4.82 -3.35 5.57
C LEU A 189 4.60 -4.65 4.80
N ASN A 190 4.49 -4.59 3.47
CA ASN A 190 4.38 -5.80 2.65
C ASN A 190 5.58 -6.72 2.81
N GLN A 191 6.81 -6.19 2.83
CA GLN A 191 8.00 -7.02 3.06
C GLN A 191 7.95 -7.74 4.42
N VAL A 192 7.43 -7.08 5.45
CA VAL A 192 7.26 -7.68 6.78
C VAL A 192 6.17 -8.75 6.76
N ILE A 193 5.02 -8.46 6.14
CA ILE A 193 3.92 -9.43 5.96
C ILE A 193 4.42 -10.65 5.18
N ASP A 194 5.19 -10.44 4.12
CA ASP A 194 5.75 -11.49 3.28
C ASP A 194 6.66 -12.43 4.09
N ARG A 195 7.48 -11.88 5.00
CA ARG A 195 8.31 -12.67 5.91
C ARG A 195 7.45 -13.46 6.91
N TYR A 196 6.45 -12.83 7.53
CA TYR A 196 5.55 -13.54 8.44
C TYR A 196 4.77 -14.65 7.74
N GLN A 197 4.35 -14.44 6.50
CA GLN A 197 3.69 -15.47 5.72
C GLN A 197 4.64 -16.63 5.41
N ASP A 198 5.89 -16.35 5.03
CA ASP A 198 6.90 -17.40 4.84
C ASP A 198 7.09 -18.23 6.12
N ASP A 199 7.19 -17.57 7.28
CA ASP A 199 7.31 -18.24 8.59
C ASP A 199 6.06 -19.09 8.90
N ILE A 200 4.86 -18.56 8.66
CA ILE A 200 3.60 -19.30 8.83
C ILE A 200 3.59 -20.56 7.95
N PHE A 201 3.99 -20.45 6.68
CA PHE A 201 4.05 -21.61 5.78
C PHE A 201 5.08 -22.63 6.24
N PHE A 202 6.24 -22.18 6.72
CA PHE A 202 7.26 -23.05 7.29
C PHE A 202 6.71 -23.86 8.46
N TYR A 203 6.07 -23.21 9.44
CA TYR A 203 5.47 -23.91 10.58
C TYR A 203 4.31 -24.82 10.21
N ILE A 204 3.46 -24.43 9.25
CA ILE A 204 2.38 -25.30 8.75
C ILE A 204 2.98 -26.55 8.08
N ASP A 205 4.07 -26.42 7.33
CA ASP A 205 4.78 -27.54 6.71
C ASP A 205 5.39 -28.49 7.76
N GLU A 206 5.98 -27.95 8.83
CA GLU A 206 6.50 -28.73 9.95
C GLU A 206 5.40 -29.50 10.69
N ILE A 207 4.30 -28.84 11.06
CA ILE A 207 3.15 -29.48 11.72
C ILE A 207 2.56 -30.56 10.83
N ARG A 208 2.48 -30.33 9.52
CA ARG A 208 2.02 -31.34 8.55
C ARG A 208 2.94 -32.57 8.56
N LYS A 209 4.25 -32.36 8.49
CA LYS A 209 5.26 -33.43 8.52
C LYS A 209 5.18 -34.23 9.83
N GLN A 210 5.01 -33.57 10.96
CA GLN A 210 4.83 -34.23 12.27
C GLN A 210 3.57 -35.12 12.29
N ASN A 211 2.49 -34.68 11.64
CA ASN A 211 1.24 -35.43 11.55
C ASN A 211 1.23 -36.51 10.45
N ASN A 212 2.34 -36.71 9.71
CA ASN A 212 2.43 -37.62 8.56
C ASN A 212 1.35 -37.41 7.49
N ASN A 213 0.90 -36.17 7.31
CA ASN A 213 -0.06 -35.84 6.27
C ASN A 213 0.67 -35.53 4.95
N GLU A 214 0.21 -36.14 3.85
CA GLU A 214 0.70 -35.83 2.50
C GLU A 214 0.18 -34.45 2.04
N LEU A 215 0.87 -33.85 1.07
CA LEU A 215 0.40 -32.62 0.45
C LEU A 215 -0.85 -32.93 -0.39
N ILE A 216 -1.86 -32.07 -0.30
CA ILE A 216 -3.14 -32.25 -1.03
C ILE A 216 -2.93 -32.42 -2.54
N HIS A 217 -1.92 -31.76 -3.12
CA HIS A 217 -1.64 -31.89 -4.55
C HIS A 217 -0.87 -33.16 -4.91
N GLU A 218 -0.34 -33.91 -3.94
CA GLU A 218 0.33 -35.20 -4.15
C GLU A 218 -0.64 -36.38 -3.99
N ASP A 219 -1.77 -36.17 -3.30
CA ASP A 219 -2.84 -37.16 -3.14
C ASP A 219 -3.49 -37.51 -4.49
N LEU A 220 -3.37 -38.79 -4.87
CA LEU A 220 -3.91 -39.33 -6.13
C LEU A 220 -5.43 -39.27 -6.21
N ASP A 221 -6.13 -39.49 -5.09
CA ASP A 221 -7.58 -39.46 -5.05
C ASP A 221 -8.08 -38.03 -5.24
N TYR A 222 -7.40 -37.06 -4.63
CA TYR A 222 -7.65 -35.64 -4.86
C TYR A 222 -7.39 -35.24 -6.31
N GLN A 223 -6.23 -35.61 -6.87
CA GLN A 223 -5.89 -35.29 -8.27
C GLN A 223 -6.94 -35.84 -9.24
N LYS A 224 -7.38 -37.08 -9.03
CA LYS A 224 -8.39 -37.73 -9.86
C LYS A 224 -9.73 -37.01 -9.75
N LEU A 225 -10.22 -36.76 -8.54
CA LEU A 225 -11.49 -36.07 -8.30
C LEU A 225 -11.51 -34.66 -8.93
N VAL A 226 -10.46 -33.88 -8.71
CA VAL A 226 -10.36 -32.52 -9.27
C VAL A 226 -10.29 -32.55 -10.79
N SER A 227 -9.57 -33.51 -11.36
CA SER A 227 -9.52 -33.68 -12.82
C SER A 227 -10.90 -33.98 -13.41
N GLU A 228 -11.67 -34.90 -12.79
CA GLU A 228 -13.01 -35.28 -13.23
C GLU A 228 -13.99 -34.11 -13.09
N LEU A 229 -13.96 -33.41 -11.96
CA LEU A 229 -14.78 -32.21 -11.71
C LEU A 229 -14.43 -31.07 -12.67
N ALA A 230 -13.14 -30.86 -12.96
CA ALA A 230 -12.70 -29.84 -13.89
C ALA A 230 -13.20 -30.12 -15.31
N VAL A 231 -13.10 -31.37 -15.78
CA VAL A 231 -13.66 -31.81 -17.07
C VAL A 231 -15.16 -31.61 -17.09
N PHE A 232 -15.87 -32.12 -16.09
CA PHE A 232 -17.32 -31.99 -15.99
C PHE A 232 -17.77 -30.53 -16.02
N THR A 233 -17.16 -29.67 -15.21
CA THR A 233 -17.49 -28.23 -15.14
C THR A 233 -17.16 -27.53 -16.45
N SER A 234 -16.03 -27.88 -17.08
CA SER A 234 -15.63 -27.32 -18.36
C SER A 234 -16.59 -27.72 -19.48
N GLU A 235 -17.07 -28.95 -19.51
CA GLU A 235 -18.07 -29.43 -20.48
C GLU A 235 -19.45 -28.78 -20.28
N GLN A 236 -19.80 -28.37 -19.06
CA GLN A 236 -21.04 -27.65 -18.77
C GLN A 236 -20.99 -26.16 -19.18
N ILE A 237 -19.79 -25.55 -19.23
CA ILE A 237 -19.61 -24.12 -19.50
C ILE A 237 -19.04 -23.85 -20.92
N LYS A 238 -18.25 -24.77 -21.48
CA LYS A 238 -17.54 -24.70 -22.78
C LYS A 238 -17.63 -26.04 -23.53
N GLU A 239 -17.23 -26.06 -24.80
CA GLU A 239 -17.32 -27.23 -25.68
C GLU A 239 -16.14 -28.24 -25.59
N SER A 240 -15.03 -27.98 -24.88
CA SER A 240 -13.88 -28.91 -24.81
C SER A 240 -13.34 -29.18 -23.39
N GLY A 241 -13.64 -30.34 -22.82
CA GLY A 241 -13.07 -30.82 -21.56
C GLY A 241 -11.58 -31.25 -21.64
N LYS A 242 -11.02 -31.44 -22.84
CA LYS A 242 -9.60 -31.81 -23.00
C LYS A 242 -8.62 -30.68 -22.66
N ASP A 243 -9.00 -29.44 -22.91
CA ASP A 243 -8.11 -28.29 -22.70
C ASP A 243 -7.91 -27.98 -21.21
N ILE A 244 -8.91 -28.25 -20.38
CA ILE A 244 -8.81 -28.05 -18.93
C ILE A 244 -7.90 -29.08 -18.27
N LEU A 245 -7.85 -30.31 -18.80
CA LEU A 245 -6.89 -31.34 -18.33
C LEU A 245 -5.45 -30.92 -18.59
N ASN A 246 -5.16 -30.34 -19.75
CA ASN A 246 -3.83 -29.81 -20.06
C ASN A 246 -3.44 -28.67 -19.09
N LEU A 247 -4.40 -27.82 -18.73
CA LEU A 247 -4.19 -26.76 -17.74
C LEU A 247 -3.93 -27.33 -16.34
N PHE A 248 -4.69 -28.34 -15.93
CA PHE A 248 -4.52 -29.01 -14.64
C PHE A 248 -3.17 -29.75 -14.55
N ASN A 249 -2.75 -30.41 -15.62
CA ASN A 249 -1.43 -31.04 -15.69
C ASN A 249 -0.30 -30.01 -15.59
N LEU A 250 -0.45 -28.85 -16.25
CA LEU A 250 0.50 -27.74 -16.10
C LEU A 250 0.52 -27.20 -14.66
N TYR A 251 -0.63 -27.16 -13.98
CA TYR A 251 -0.71 -26.78 -12.58
C TYR A 251 0.02 -27.77 -11.65
N LEU A 252 -0.12 -29.08 -11.85
CA LEU A 252 0.65 -30.09 -11.10
C LEU A 252 2.14 -29.99 -11.38
N TYR A 253 2.52 -29.84 -12.65
CA TYR A 253 3.91 -29.65 -13.06
C TYR A 253 4.55 -28.40 -12.41
N LEU A 254 3.77 -27.33 -12.23
CA LEU A 254 4.19 -26.12 -11.54
C LEU A 254 4.48 -26.35 -10.04
N HIS A 255 3.69 -27.20 -9.37
CA HIS A 255 3.98 -27.63 -8.00
C HIS A 255 5.30 -28.41 -7.92
N GLU A 256 5.53 -29.35 -8.83
CA GLU A 256 6.72 -30.21 -8.81
C GLU A 256 8.02 -29.47 -9.17
N LYS A 257 8.02 -28.68 -10.25
CA LYS A 257 9.25 -28.05 -10.77
C LYS A 257 9.47 -26.63 -10.26
N GLY A 258 8.41 -25.93 -9.90
CA GLY A 258 8.44 -24.50 -9.58
C GLY A 258 8.51 -23.60 -10.81
N LEU A 259 8.00 -22.37 -10.66
CA LEU A 259 7.85 -21.42 -11.76
C LEU A 259 9.18 -21.07 -12.44
N GLU A 260 10.24 -20.82 -11.67
CA GLU A 260 11.53 -20.37 -12.19
C GLU A 260 12.11 -21.35 -13.23
N LYS A 261 12.02 -22.65 -12.96
CA LYS A 261 12.51 -23.69 -13.88
C LYS A 261 11.68 -23.76 -15.16
N ILE A 262 10.39 -23.51 -15.09
CA ILE A 262 9.48 -23.48 -16.25
C ILE A 262 9.77 -22.26 -17.13
N LEU A 263 10.01 -21.10 -16.51
CA LEU A 263 10.31 -19.86 -17.23
C LEU A 263 11.70 -19.89 -17.88
N ALA A 264 12.68 -20.49 -17.21
CA ALA A 264 14.05 -20.64 -17.73
C ALA A 264 14.19 -21.67 -18.86
N ASN A 265 13.25 -22.62 -18.99
CA ASN A 265 13.32 -23.64 -20.03
C ASN A 265 13.02 -23.06 -21.43
N GLU A 266 13.99 -23.08 -22.33
CA GLU A 266 13.85 -22.57 -23.71
C GLU A 266 12.92 -23.43 -24.60
N GLU A 267 12.70 -24.70 -24.25
CA GLU A 267 11.86 -25.63 -25.01
C GLU A 267 10.36 -25.40 -24.80
N ILE A 268 9.97 -24.70 -23.72
CA ILE A 268 8.57 -24.44 -23.38
C ILE A 268 8.05 -23.22 -24.16
N SER A 269 6.90 -23.38 -24.80
CA SER A 269 6.27 -22.30 -25.57
C SER A 269 5.98 -21.05 -24.73
N VAL A 270 6.08 -19.86 -25.34
CA VAL A 270 5.78 -18.57 -24.69
C VAL A 270 4.35 -18.54 -24.12
N SER A 271 3.39 -19.18 -24.82
CA SER A 271 2.01 -19.29 -24.35
C SER A 271 1.94 -20.06 -23.03
N MET A 272 2.62 -21.20 -22.95
CA MET A 272 2.62 -22.04 -21.75
C MET A 272 3.35 -21.38 -20.57
N LYS A 273 4.42 -20.62 -20.83
CA LYS A 273 5.09 -19.79 -19.81
C LYS A 273 4.16 -18.73 -19.23
N LYS A 274 3.40 -18.01 -20.08
CA LYS A 274 2.39 -17.04 -19.62
C LYS A 274 1.30 -17.71 -18.80
N THR A 275 0.81 -18.86 -19.24
CA THR A 275 -0.21 -19.62 -18.51
C THR A 275 0.31 -20.11 -17.16
N ALA A 276 1.56 -20.58 -17.09
CA ALA A 276 2.20 -20.99 -15.83
C ALA A 276 2.33 -19.82 -14.84
N ASP A 277 2.73 -18.63 -15.32
CA ASP A 277 2.79 -17.41 -14.51
C ASP A 277 1.40 -17.03 -13.95
N HIS A 278 0.35 -17.13 -14.76
CA HIS A 278 -1.01 -16.93 -14.30
C HIS A 278 -1.46 -17.97 -13.27
N LEU A 279 -1.11 -19.25 -13.46
CA LEU A 279 -1.44 -20.32 -12.52
C LEU A 279 -0.68 -20.21 -11.20
N ASN A 280 0.54 -19.66 -11.20
CA ASN A 280 1.37 -19.50 -10.00
C ASN A 280 0.67 -18.74 -8.87
N LYS A 281 -0.24 -17.83 -9.23
CA LYS A 281 -1.06 -17.06 -8.30
C LYS A 281 -2.03 -17.90 -7.45
N TYR A 282 -2.30 -19.14 -7.87
CA TYR A 282 -3.26 -20.05 -7.26
C TYR A 282 -2.62 -21.33 -6.70
N VAL A 283 -1.29 -21.38 -6.65
CA VAL A 283 -0.54 -22.53 -6.14
C VAL A 283 -0.81 -22.67 -4.64
N LEU A 284 -1.31 -23.85 -4.25
CA LEU A 284 -1.61 -24.19 -2.86
C LEU A 284 -0.31 -24.46 -2.08
N ASN A 285 -0.36 -24.36 -0.75
CA ASN A 285 0.75 -24.72 0.15
C ASN A 285 2.07 -23.99 -0.15
N ARG A 286 1.99 -22.85 -0.83
CA ARG A 286 3.07 -21.90 -1.06
C ARG A 286 2.52 -20.49 -0.90
N ARG A 287 3.41 -19.53 -0.69
CA ARG A 287 3.09 -18.10 -0.74
C ARG A 287 2.72 -17.68 -2.16
N SER A 288 1.47 -17.90 -2.53
CA SER A 288 0.85 -17.41 -3.76
C SER A 288 -0.11 -16.26 -3.45
N ASP A 289 -0.37 -15.38 -4.43
CA ASP A 289 -1.25 -14.22 -4.28
C ASP A 289 -2.61 -14.58 -3.63
N MET A 290 -3.21 -15.69 -4.04
CA MET A 290 -4.49 -16.17 -3.49
C MET A 290 -4.36 -16.54 -2.01
N ILE A 291 -3.34 -17.31 -1.63
CA ILE A 291 -3.19 -17.74 -0.24
C ILE A 291 -2.79 -16.56 0.65
N SER A 292 -1.90 -15.68 0.18
CA SER A 292 -1.56 -14.43 0.89
C SER A 292 -2.80 -13.58 1.14
N MET A 293 -3.71 -13.47 0.15
CA MET A 293 -4.97 -12.76 0.33
C MET A 293 -5.88 -13.46 1.35
N LEU A 294 -5.96 -14.79 1.34
CA LEU A 294 -6.73 -15.55 2.31
C LEU A 294 -6.18 -15.42 3.74
N ILE A 295 -4.85 -15.48 3.91
CA ILE A 295 -4.20 -15.25 5.21
C ILE A 295 -4.51 -13.83 5.70
N ASN A 296 -4.34 -12.81 4.85
CA ASN A 296 -4.65 -11.42 5.18
C ASN A 296 -6.13 -11.21 5.53
N PHE A 297 -7.03 -11.92 4.86
CA PHE A 297 -8.44 -11.91 5.20
C PHE A 297 -8.66 -12.55 6.57
N MET A 298 -8.13 -13.75 6.81
CA MET A 298 -8.29 -14.45 8.09
C MET A 298 -7.71 -13.67 9.27
N THR A 299 -6.55 -13.04 9.12
CA THR A 299 -5.93 -12.23 10.18
C THR A 299 -6.73 -10.97 10.49
N ARG A 300 -7.46 -10.40 9.52
CA ARG A 300 -8.33 -9.24 9.74
C ARG A 300 -9.58 -9.57 10.57
N PHE A 301 -10.05 -10.81 10.52
CA PHE A 301 -11.26 -11.24 11.24
C PHE A 301 -10.97 -12.09 12.48
N ARG A 302 -9.74 -12.59 12.65
CA ARG A 302 -9.30 -13.15 13.93
C ARG A 302 -9.07 -12.02 14.91
N GLN A 303 -9.75 -12.08 16.05
CA GLN A 303 -9.33 -11.29 17.21
C GLN A 303 -7.91 -11.73 17.56
N THR A 304 -6.97 -10.79 17.51
CA THR A 304 -5.67 -10.98 18.16
C THR A 304 -5.95 -11.16 19.64
N GLU A 305 -5.32 -12.16 20.27
CA GLU A 305 -5.38 -12.28 21.72
C GLU A 305 -4.90 -10.98 22.35
N ASP A 306 -5.67 -10.50 23.33
CA ASP A 306 -5.31 -9.29 24.07
C ASP A 306 -3.91 -9.45 24.64
N TYR A 307 -3.17 -8.34 24.71
CA TYR A 307 -1.89 -8.35 25.38
C TYR A 307 -2.14 -8.58 26.88
N THR A 308 -1.55 -9.64 27.41
CA THR A 308 -1.45 -9.91 28.84
C THR A 308 0.02 -9.74 29.25
N ASP A 309 0.27 -9.11 30.39
CA ASP A 309 1.63 -8.93 30.90
C ASP A 309 2.33 -10.30 31.09
N ASP A 310 1.57 -11.35 31.42
CA ASP A 310 2.02 -12.75 31.49
C ASP A 310 1.69 -13.55 30.22
N ARG A 311 1.93 -13.00 29.03
CA ARG A 311 1.63 -13.70 27.75
C ARG A 311 2.39 -15.02 27.60
N TYR A 312 3.57 -15.14 28.21
CA TYR A 312 4.38 -16.35 28.16
C TYR A 312 4.36 -17.05 29.51
N GLU A 313 4.17 -18.36 29.50
CA GLU A 313 4.24 -19.16 30.71
C GLU A 313 5.70 -19.51 31.01
N TYR A 314 6.23 -18.98 32.12
CA TYR A 314 7.64 -19.18 32.50
C TYR A 314 7.85 -20.35 33.46
N LYS A 315 6.76 -20.96 33.95
CA LYS A 315 6.84 -22.08 34.91
C LYS A 315 7.16 -23.38 34.18
N LEU A 316 8.29 -23.98 34.53
CA LEU A 316 8.80 -25.22 33.91
C LEU A 316 7.76 -26.35 33.90
N HIS A 317 7.01 -26.50 34.99
CA HIS A 317 5.99 -27.55 35.12
C HIS A 317 4.72 -27.32 34.31
N LYS A 318 4.52 -26.11 33.76
CA LYS A 318 3.42 -25.82 32.84
C LYS A 318 3.88 -25.84 31.38
N LEU A 319 5.18 -25.67 31.14
CA LEU A 319 5.79 -25.83 29.81
C LEU A 319 5.90 -27.30 29.42
N SER A 320 6.24 -28.19 30.37
CA SER A 320 6.24 -29.63 30.16
C SER A 320 5.76 -30.37 31.39
N ASN A 321 5.02 -31.47 31.18
CA ASN A 321 4.62 -32.39 32.24
C ASN A 321 5.63 -33.54 32.44
N GLN A 322 6.64 -33.67 31.57
CA GLN A 322 7.62 -34.75 31.65
C GLN A 322 8.82 -34.34 32.51
N ALA A 323 9.23 -35.23 33.41
CA ALA A 323 10.26 -34.92 34.41
C ALA A 323 11.67 -34.79 33.80
N ASP A 324 11.96 -35.56 32.76
CA ASP A 324 13.20 -35.50 31.98
C ASP A 324 13.34 -34.16 31.24
N GLU A 325 12.30 -33.68 30.56
CA GLU A 325 12.31 -32.37 29.89
C GLU A 325 12.52 -31.22 30.88
N GLN A 326 11.89 -31.31 32.06
CA GLN A 326 12.08 -30.33 33.15
C GLN A 326 13.52 -30.33 33.69
N ILE A 327 14.15 -31.50 33.82
CA ILE A 327 15.55 -31.63 34.26
C ILE A 327 16.51 -31.11 33.17
N ILE A 328 16.24 -31.38 31.90
CA ILE A 328 17.03 -30.84 30.78
C ILE A 328 16.96 -29.31 30.79
N ALA A 329 15.77 -28.74 30.93
CA ALA A 329 15.58 -27.30 30.96
C ALA A 329 16.27 -26.66 32.19
N LEU A 330 16.21 -27.29 33.37
CA LEU A 330 17.00 -26.89 34.55
C LEU A 330 18.50 -26.88 34.23
N THR A 331 18.99 -27.88 33.52
CA THR A 331 20.41 -28.03 33.18
C THR A 331 20.88 -26.96 32.21
N LEU A 332 20.07 -26.66 31.19
CA LEU A 332 20.32 -25.56 30.26
C LEU A 332 20.31 -24.22 30.97
N LEU A 333 19.40 -24.01 31.92
CA LEU A 333 19.31 -22.78 32.70
C LEU A 333 20.53 -22.61 33.63
N TYR A 334 21.00 -23.69 34.25
CA TYR A 334 22.24 -23.68 35.03
C TYR A 334 23.46 -23.34 34.17
N GLN A 335 23.58 -23.99 33.00
CA GLN A 335 24.67 -23.74 32.08
C GLN A 335 24.68 -22.28 31.62
N TYR A 336 23.52 -21.75 31.25
CA TYR A 336 23.35 -20.36 30.84
C TYR A 336 23.82 -19.39 31.94
N LEU A 337 23.36 -19.56 33.18
CA LEU A 337 23.77 -18.71 34.31
C LEU A 337 25.25 -18.84 34.66
N ALA A 338 25.86 -20.01 34.41
CA ALA A 338 27.28 -20.23 34.64
C ALA A 338 28.16 -19.63 33.54
N SER A 339 27.67 -19.53 32.30
CA SER A 339 28.45 -19.06 31.14
C SER A 339 28.22 -17.60 30.77
N GLU A 340 27.05 -17.04 31.05
CA GLU A 340 26.71 -15.67 30.67
C GLU A 340 26.88 -14.67 31.81
N VAL A 341 27.32 -13.47 31.43
CA VAL A 341 27.52 -12.34 32.33
C VAL A 341 26.16 -11.87 32.85
N SER A 342 25.85 -12.26 34.08
CA SER A 342 24.50 -12.16 34.66
C SER A 342 24.50 -11.79 36.16
N GLY A 343 25.69 -11.59 36.75
CA GLY A 343 25.87 -11.14 38.12
C GLY A 343 26.20 -9.66 38.20
N THR A 344 25.73 -9.00 39.27
CA THR A 344 26.04 -7.61 39.56
C THR A 344 27.44 -7.46 40.16
N ASP A 345 28.17 -6.44 39.73
CA ASP A 345 29.44 -6.02 40.31
C ASP A 345 29.23 -5.14 41.56
N GLU A 346 30.33 -4.65 42.15
CA GLU A 346 30.28 -3.78 43.34
C GLU A 346 29.57 -2.43 43.09
N TRP A 347 29.25 -2.09 41.84
CA TRP A 347 28.57 -0.88 41.39
C TRP A 347 27.19 -1.17 40.76
N ASP A 348 26.65 -2.37 40.97
CA ASP A 348 25.32 -2.80 40.50
C ASP A 348 25.21 -2.90 38.96
N GLN A 349 26.33 -3.10 38.27
CA GLN A 349 26.39 -3.33 36.83
C GLN A 349 26.47 -4.83 36.54
N MET A 350 25.70 -5.32 35.55
CA MET A 350 25.69 -6.73 35.14
C MET A 350 26.94 -7.08 34.31
N GLU A 351 28.10 -7.08 34.96
CA GLU A 351 29.41 -7.32 34.33
C GLU A 351 30.15 -8.56 34.89
N ARG A 352 29.57 -9.28 35.87
CA ARG A 352 30.19 -10.46 36.49
C ARG A 352 29.54 -11.77 36.05
N LEU A 353 30.33 -12.83 35.94
CA LEU A 353 29.81 -14.21 35.92
C LEU A 353 29.29 -14.60 37.31
N LEU A 354 28.17 -15.32 37.37
CA LEU A 354 27.64 -15.82 38.63
C LEU A 354 28.52 -16.96 39.16
N SER A 355 28.86 -16.91 40.43
CA SER A 355 29.55 -18.01 41.09
C SER A 355 28.59 -19.18 41.34
N ALA A 356 29.13 -20.38 41.54
CA ALA A 356 28.34 -21.56 41.92
C ALA A 356 27.44 -21.33 43.15
N ASP A 357 27.85 -20.48 44.08
CA ASP A 357 27.09 -20.17 45.28
C ASP A 357 25.99 -19.14 44.99
N ASP A 358 26.20 -18.22 44.05
CA ASP A 358 25.16 -17.30 43.58
C ASP A 358 24.05 -18.06 42.84
N ILE A 359 24.43 -18.97 41.93
CA ILE A 359 23.47 -19.81 41.19
C ILE A 359 22.70 -20.72 42.16
N LEU A 360 23.38 -21.26 43.18
CA LEU A 360 22.74 -22.02 44.25
C LEU A 360 21.70 -21.17 44.98
N SER A 361 22.04 -19.93 45.33
CA SER A 361 21.13 -19.02 46.01
C SER A 361 19.89 -18.69 45.16
N LEU A 362 20.05 -18.55 43.85
CA LEU A 362 18.95 -18.33 42.91
C LEU A 362 18.05 -19.57 42.80
N PHE A 363 18.64 -20.76 42.65
CA PHE A 363 17.88 -22.01 42.45
C PHE A 363 17.21 -22.54 43.72
N THR A 364 17.67 -22.08 44.89
CA THR A 364 17.15 -22.52 46.19
C THR A 364 16.48 -21.40 46.97
N GLY A 365 16.44 -20.19 46.39
CA GLY A 365 15.80 -19.01 46.95
C GLY A 365 14.29 -19.00 46.73
N PRO A 366 13.59 -18.06 47.38
CA PRO A 366 12.13 -17.94 47.29
C PRO A 366 11.62 -17.62 45.88
N GLU A 367 12.48 -17.06 45.04
CA GLU A 367 12.17 -16.74 43.64
C GLU A 367 12.09 -18.01 42.78
N ALA A 368 12.93 -19.02 43.04
CA ALA A 368 12.88 -20.30 42.33
C ALA A 368 11.56 -21.04 42.54
N ASP A 369 10.94 -20.92 43.72
CA ASP A 369 9.65 -21.54 44.03
C ASP A 369 8.50 -21.02 43.13
N ALA A 370 8.67 -19.84 42.53
CA ALA A 370 7.72 -19.30 41.57
C ALA A 370 7.82 -19.97 40.19
N PHE A 371 8.99 -20.49 39.82
CA PHE A 371 9.29 -21.02 38.48
C PHE A 371 9.47 -22.54 38.43
N MET A 372 9.98 -23.15 39.50
CA MET A 372 10.37 -24.55 39.60
C MET A 372 9.55 -25.29 40.64
N LEU A 373 9.32 -26.59 40.42
CA LEU A 373 8.71 -27.43 41.43
C LEU A 373 9.72 -27.79 42.53
N PRO A 374 9.26 -28.00 43.77
CA PRO A 374 10.13 -28.45 44.87
C PRO A 374 10.90 -29.74 44.56
N SER A 375 10.34 -30.63 43.74
CA SER A 375 11.00 -31.86 43.28
C SER A 375 12.21 -31.59 42.39
N ILE A 376 12.14 -30.59 41.51
CA ILE A 376 13.25 -30.19 40.63
C ILE A 376 14.35 -29.51 41.46
N ILE A 377 13.95 -28.66 42.41
CA ILE A 377 14.88 -28.00 43.34
C ILE A 377 15.59 -29.04 44.23
N ALA A 378 14.86 -30.05 44.71
CA ALA A 378 15.43 -31.17 45.46
C ALA A 378 16.42 -31.97 44.62
N PHE A 379 16.06 -32.29 43.37
CA PHE A 379 16.95 -32.96 42.43
C PHE A 379 18.26 -32.19 42.21
N PHE A 380 18.17 -30.86 42.01
CA PHE A 380 19.36 -30.01 41.90
C PHE A 380 20.24 -30.07 43.16
N LYS A 381 19.64 -29.96 44.35
CA LYS A 381 20.36 -30.01 45.64
C LYS A 381 21.08 -31.35 45.83
N GLU A 382 20.41 -32.45 45.51
CA GLU A 382 20.96 -33.81 45.64
C GLU A 382 22.09 -34.09 44.63
N ASN A 383 22.04 -33.45 43.46
CA ASN A 383 22.99 -33.69 42.36
C ASN A 383 23.95 -32.51 42.12
N ARG A 384 24.07 -31.57 43.07
CA ARG A 384 24.84 -30.31 42.91
C ARG A 384 26.27 -30.54 42.42
N GLU A 385 26.94 -31.57 42.93
CA GLU A 385 28.32 -31.89 42.53
C GLU A 385 28.42 -32.23 41.03
N LEU A 386 27.39 -32.85 40.45
CA LEU A 386 27.35 -33.13 39.02
C LEU A 386 27.22 -31.84 38.21
N PHE A 387 26.38 -30.89 38.67
CA PHE A 387 26.22 -29.59 38.02
C PHE A 387 27.55 -28.79 38.02
N LEU A 388 28.26 -28.80 39.15
CA LEU A 388 29.56 -28.14 39.28
C LEU A 388 30.62 -28.76 38.36
N ASN A 389 30.73 -30.09 38.38
CA ASN A 389 31.77 -30.81 37.66
C ASN A 389 31.59 -30.74 36.14
N TYR A 390 30.35 -30.79 35.65
CA TYR A 390 30.08 -30.89 34.22
C TYR A 390 29.69 -29.58 33.55
N PHE A 391 29.14 -28.61 34.28
CA PHE A 391 28.53 -27.42 33.65
C PHE A 391 29.10 -26.08 34.14
N HIS A 392 29.83 -26.03 35.26
CA HIS A 392 30.36 -24.76 35.79
C HIS A 392 31.78 -24.42 35.32
N ASN A 393 32.57 -25.41 34.90
CA ASN A 393 34.01 -25.25 34.59
C ASN A 393 34.40 -25.49 33.12
N GLN A 394 33.45 -25.49 32.17
CA GLN A 394 33.80 -25.83 30.78
C GLN A 394 34.56 -24.74 29.99
N ASP A 395 34.67 -23.50 30.48
CA ASP A 395 35.27 -22.39 29.71
C ASP A 395 36.58 -21.76 30.27
N GLN A 396 37.20 -22.33 31.31
CA GLN A 396 38.58 -21.93 31.66
C GLN A 396 39.67 -22.60 30.79
N GLY A 397 39.27 -23.34 29.75
CA GLY A 397 40.15 -24.23 28.98
C GLY A 397 40.33 -23.93 27.50
N LYS A 398 39.91 -22.77 26.99
CA LYS A 398 40.18 -22.34 25.60
C LYS A 398 40.45 -20.84 25.51
N GLY A 399 41.69 -20.46 25.81
CA GLY A 399 42.29 -19.22 25.32
C GLY A 399 42.92 -19.43 23.95
#